data_AF-A0A0B8NR23-F1
#
_entry.id   AF-A0A0B8NR23-F1
#
_cell.length_a   1.000
_cell.length_b   1.000
_cell.length_c   1.000
_cell.angle_alpha   90.00
_cell.angle_beta   90.00
_cell.angle_gamma   90.00
#
_symmetry.space_group_name_H-M   'P 1'
#
loop_
_entity.id
_entity.type
_entity.pdbx_description
1 polymer ?
#
loop_
_entity_poly.entity_id
_entity_poly.type
_entity_poly.pdbx_seq_one_letter_code
_entity_poly.pdbx_strand_id
1 'polypeptide(L)'
;MSKIKYAQLEWNEAGTPVSEHFDDVYFSNQNGLAETRYVFLHQNHIPSRWNEYQQSRFVVAETGFGTGLNFLALWQEFKDFRAQNPDAKLNQLHFISFEKFPVTREDLEKAHASWPELAELAKELQASYPDALPSATVLY
;
A
#
# COMPACT_ATOMS: atom_id res chain seq x y z
N MET A 1 25.38 -5.87 12.90
CA MET A 1 24.14 -5.30 12.32
C MET A 1 23.02 -6.31 12.54
N SER A 2 21.91 -5.93 13.18
CA SER A 2 20.77 -6.84 13.36
C SER A 2 20.12 -7.08 11.99
N LYS A 3 20.05 -8.35 11.56
CA LYS A 3 19.31 -8.73 10.36
C LYS A 3 17.82 -8.47 10.60
N ILE A 4 17.16 -7.75 9.69
CA ILE A 4 15.70 -7.73 9.64
C ILE A 4 15.23 -9.14 9.30
N LYS A 5 14.16 -9.59 9.97
CA LYS A 5 13.48 -10.84 9.63
C LYS A 5 12.31 -10.52 8.73
N TYR A 6 12.15 -11.29 7.64
CA TYR A 6 10.94 -11.24 6.83
C TYR A 6 9.74 -11.73 7.64
N ALA A 7 8.54 -11.25 7.28
CA ALA A 7 7.31 -11.83 7.78
C ALA A 7 7.20 -13.31 7.36
N GLN A 8 6.81 -14.18 8.27
CA GLN A 8 6.39 -15.54 7.94
C GLN A 8 4.89 -15.52 7.69
N LEU A 9 4.50 -15.84 6.45
CA LEU A 9 3.11 -15.82 6.02
C LEU A 9 2.61 -17.25 5.81
N GLU A 10 1.50 -17.58 6.47
CA GLU A 10 0.70 -18.74 6.11
C GLU A 10 -0.42 -18.30 5.16
N TRP A 11 -0.83 -19.18 4.25
CA TRP A 11 -1.90 -18.87 3.30
C TRP A 11 -3.12 -19.71 3.66
N ASN A 12 -4.24 -19.06 3.94
CA ASN A 12 -5.48 -19.78 4.23
C ASN A 12 -6.06 -20.44 2.95
N GLU A 13 -7.10 -21.26 3.10
CA GLU A 13 -7.77 -21.96 1.97
C GLU A 13 -8.31 -20.99 0.91
N ALA A 14 -8.53 -19.72 1.25
CA ALA A 14 -8.97 -18.66 0.34
C ALA A 14 -7.81 -17.91 -0.33
N GLY A 15 -6.56 -18.31 -0.09
CA GLY A 15 -5.38 -17.68 -0.68
C GLY A 15 -5.05 -16.30 -0.10
N THR A 16 -5.41 -16.05 1.16
CA THR A 16 -5.08 -14.80 1.87
C THR A 16 -3.92 -15.01 2.85
N PRO A 17 -2.95 -14.09 2.92
CA PRO A 17 -1.83 -14.20 3.83
C PRO A 17 -2.25 -13.89 5.27
N VAL A 18 -1.88 -14.80 6.16
CA VAL A 18 -2.07 -14.75 7.62
C VAL A 18 -0.69 -14.59 8.26
N SER A 19 -0.56 -13.64 9.18
CA SER A 19 0.71 -13.44 9.89
C SER A 19 0.91 -14.51 10.96
N GLU A 20 1.94 -15.33 10.85
CA GLU A 20 2.28 -16.34 11.87
C GLU A 20 2.61 -15.69 13.25
N HIS A 21 3.07 -14.44 13.26
CA HIS A 21 3.47 -13.73 14.47
C HIS A 21 2.34 -12.99 15.19
N PHE A 22 1.27 -12.65 14.47
CA PHE A 22 0.16 -11.85 15.01
C PHE A 22 -1.18 -12.60 14.99
N ASP A 23 -1.24 -13.79 14.38
CA ASP A 23 -2.42 -14.64 14.22
C ASP A 23 -3.62 -13.87 13.63
N ASP A 24 -3.31 -12.92 12.73
CA ASP A 24 -4.27 -12.00 12.10
C ASP A 24 -4.05 -11.98 10.59
N VAL A 25 -5.12 -11.71 9.84
CA VAL A 25 -5.09 -11.63 8.37
C VAL A 25 -4.57 -10.28 7.92
N TYR A 26 -3.73 -10.25 6.89
CA TYR A 26 -3.24 -8.98 6.34
C TYR A 26 -4.34 -8.15 5.65
N PHE A 27 -5.39 -8.81 5.16
CA PHE A 27 -6.58 -8.18 4.58
C PHE A 27 -7.75 -9.18 4.54
N SER A 28 -8.97 -8.68 4.43
CA SER A 28 -10.18 -9.51 4.32
C SER A 28 -10.23 -10.32 3.02
N ASN A 29 -10.58 -11.61 3.13
CA ASN A 29 -10.54 -12.62 2.06
C ASN A 29 -11.37 -12.29 0.79
N GLN A 30 -12.41 -11.44 0.87
CA GLN A 30 -13.31 -11.19 -0.27
C GLN A 30 -13.39 -9.73 -0.71
N ASN A 31 -13.15 -8.77 0.18
CA ASN A 31 -13.39 -7.34 -0.08
C ASN A 31 -12.24 -6.42 0.39
N GLY A 32 -11.03 -6.95 0.59
CA GLY A 32 -9.91 -6.18 1.16
C GLY A 32 -9.67 -4.81 0.51
N LEU A 33 -9.73 -4.70 -0.83
CA LEU A 33 -9.53 -3.43 -1.52
C LEU A 33 -10.67 -2.42 -1.28
N ALA A 34 -11.93 -2.87 -1.32
CA ALA A 34 -13.07 -2.00 -1.07
C ALA A 34 -13.11 -1.52 0.39
N GLU A 35 -12.78 -2.42 1.32
CA GLU A 35 -12.63 -2.09 2.73
C GLU A 35 -11.48 -1.10 2.96
N THR A 36 -10.32 -1.31 2.33
CA THR A 36 -9.20 -0.37 2.37
C THR A 36 -9.61 1.01 1.87
N ARG A 37 -10.27 1.10 0.71
CA ARG A 37 -10.79 2.37 0.17
C ARG A 37 -11.74 3.05 1.15
N TYR A 38 -12.66 2.29 1.75
CA TYR A 38 -13.61 2.83 2.69
C TYR A 38 -12.93 3.32 3.99
N VAL A 39 -12.19 2.43 4.67
CA VAL A 39 -11.63 2.67 6.01
C VAL A 39 -10.45 3.63 5.95
N PHE A 40 -9.51 3.47 5.03
CA PHE A 40 -8.30 4.29 4.99
C PHE A 40 -8.50 5.57 4.20
N LEU A 41 -9.13 5.53 3.02
CA LEU A 41 -9.27 6.72 2.18
C LEU A 41 -10.50 7.56 2.53
N HIS A 42 -11.68 6.96 2.53
CA HIS A 42 -12.93 7.70 2.66
C HIS A 42 -13.13 8.23 4.08
N GLN A 43 -12.84 7.44 5.12
CA GLN A 43 -12.96 7.92 6.51
C GLN A 43 -11.92 8.99 6.88
N ASN A 44 -10.79 9.05 6.17
CA ASN A 44 -9.84 10.17 6.28
C ASN A 44 -10.17 11.34 5.34
N HIS A 45 -11.30 11.24 4.61
CA HIS A 45 -11.80 12.24 3.66
C HIS A 45 -10.76 12.61 2.59
N ILE A 46 -9.88 11.68 2.22
CA ILE A 46 -8.73 11.98 1.36
C ILE A 46 -9.17 12.50 -0.01
N PRO A 47 -10.07 11.81 -0.76
CA PRO A 47 -10.49 12.29 -2.08
C PRO A 47 -11.15 13.68 -2.03
N SER A 48 -12.00 13.92 -1.02
CA SER A 48 -12.65 15.22 -0.83
C SER A 48 -11.66 16.34 -0.55
N ARG A 49 -10.63 16.07 0.28
CA ARG A 49 -9.59 17.04 0.63
C ARG A 49 -8.75 17.46 -0.58
N TRP A 50 -8.53 16.56 -1.54
CA TRP A 50 -7.71 16.84 -2.72
C TRP A 50 -8.30 17.91 -3.64
N ASN A 51 -9.63 17.97 -3.78
CA ASN A 51 -10.32 18.94 -4.64
C ASN A 51 -10.05 20.40 -4.23
N GLU A 52 -9.89 20.63 -2.93
CA GLU A 52 -9.66 21.98 -2.38
C GLU A 52 -8.20 22.20 -1.97
N TYR A 53 -7.34 21.19 -2.14
CA TYR A 53 -5.98 21.21 -1.64
C TYR A 53 -5.11 22.22 -2.40
N GLN A 54 -4.57 23.21 -1.68
CA GLN A 54 -3.84 24.34 -2.28
C GLN A 54 -2.32 24.15 -2.34
N GLN A 55 -1.80 23.03 -1.84
CA GLN A 55 -0.37 22.71 -1.88
C GLN A 55 -0.07 21.70 -2.99
N SER A 56 1.16 21.71 -3.50
CA SER A 56 1.58 20.79 -4.55
C SER A 56 1.75 19.34 -4.09
N ARG A 57 1.97 19.12 -2.79
CA ARG A 57 2.27 17.81 -2.22
C ARG A 57 1.33 17.45 -1.10
N PHE A 58 0.71 16.27 -1.20
CA PHE A 58 -0.04 15.64 -0.13
C PHE A 58 0.80 14.53 0.50
N VAL A 59 0.85 14.48 1.83
CA VAL A 59 1.66 13.51 2.57
C VAL A 59 0.76 12.61 3.39
N VAL A 60 0.96 11.29 3.28
CA VAL A 60 0.30 10.27 4.11
C VAL A 60 1.38 9.51 4.87
N ALA A 61 1.15 9.26 6.15
CA ALA A 61 2.00 8.44 6.98
C ALA A 61 1.21 7.25 7.52
N GLU A 62 1.80 6.06 7.48
CA GLU A 62 1.21 4.80 7.90
C GLU A 62 2.15 4.05 8.86
N THR A 63 1.56 3.29 9.78
CA THR A 63 2.26 2.31 10.60
C THR A 63 1.86 0.90 10.17
N GLY A 64 2.81 0.12 9.67
CA GLY A 64 2.59 -1.22 9.09
C GLY A 64 2.29 -1.12 7.60
N PHE A 65 3.29 -1.40 6.76
CA PHE A 65 3.12 -1.43 5.31
C PHE A 65 2.46 -2.73 4.86
N GLY A 66 2.82 -3.84 5.49
CA GLY A 66 2.36 -5.18 5.15
C GLY A 66 2.55 -5.51 3.67
N THR A 67 1.45 -5.80 2.98
CA THR A 67 1.43 -6.08 1.54
C THR A 67 1.34 -4.81 0.68
N GLY A 68 1.31 -3.62 1.27
CA GLY A 68 1.22 -2.36 0.54
C GLY A 68 -0.17 -2.06 -0.06
N LEU A 69 -1.22 -2.80 0.33
CA LEU A 69 -2.57 -2.62 -0.22
C LEU A 69 -3.11 -1.19 -0.04
N ASN A 70 -2.91 -0.60 1.14
CA ASN A 70 -3.31 0.78 1.42
C ASN A 70 -2.59 1.79 0.53
N PHE A 71 -1.28 1.59 0.33
CA PHE A 71 -0.49 2.40 -0.56
C PHE A 71 -0.97 2.28 -2.02
N LEU A 72 -1.18 1.05 -2.52
CA LEU A 72 -1.64 0.83 -3.89
C LEU A 72 -3.04 1.42 -4.13
N ALA A 73 -3.96 1.27 -3.18
CA ALA A 73 -5.28 1.87 -3.25
C ALA A 73 -5.21 3.40 -3.29
N LEU A 74 -4.36 4.00 -2.45
CA LEU A 74 -4.14 5.44 -2.43
C LEU A 74 -3.47 5.96 -3.70
N TRP A 75 -2.50 5.23 -4.23
CA TRP A 75 -1.83 5.59 -5.48
C TRP A 75 -2.81 5.55 -6.66
N GLN A 76 -3.63 4.51 -6.75
CA GLN A 76 -4.67 4.44 -7.78
C GLN A 76 -5.63 5.63 -7.71
N GLU A 77 -6.18 5.92 -6.53
CA GLU A 77 -7.09 7.04 -6.33
C GLU A 77 -6.43 8.38 -6.69
N PHE A 78 -5.15 8.54 -6.34
CA PHE A 78 -4.39 9.75 -6.67
C PHE A 78 -4.16 9.89 -8.19
N LYS A 79 -3.88 8.78 -8.87
CA LYS A 79 -3.73 8.76 -10.33
C LYS A 79 -5.03 9.14 -11.02
N ASP A 80 -6.17 8.63 -10.55
CA ASP A 80 -7.49 8.95 -11.06
C ASP A 80 -7.85 10.42 -10.79
N PHE A 81 -7.57 10.92 -9.59
CA PHE A 81 -7.71 12.34 -9.25
C PHE A 81 -6.90 13.24 -10.20
N ARG A 82 -5.64 12.90 -10.48
CA ARG A 82 -4.78 13.66 -11.40
C ARG A 82 -5.27 13.63 -12.85
N ALA A 83 -5.83 12.51 -13.30
CA ALA A 83 -6.42 12.40 -14.63
C ALA A 83 -7.68 13.27 -14.77
N GLN A 84 -8.50 13.35 -13.72
CA GLN A 84 -9.74 14.15 -13.69
C GLN A 84 -9.48 15.64 -13.43
N ASN A 85 -8.40 15.98 -12.73
CA ASN A 85 -8.06 17.33 -12.29
C ASN A 85 -6.63 17.72 -12.71
N PRO A 86 -6.32 17.79 -14.02
CA PRO A 86 -4.97 18.05 -14.50
C PRO A 86 -4.40 19.38 -13.99
N ASP A 87 -5.26 20.39 -13.82
CA ASP A 87 -4.91 21.75 -13.37
C ASP A 87 -4.89 21.93 -11.85
N ALA A 88 -5.22 20.88 -11.08
CA ALA A 88 -5.13 20.95 -9.62
C ALA A 88 -3.70 21.27 -9.17
N LYS A 89 -3.54 22.15 -8.18
CA LYS A 89 -2.23 22.47 -7.60
C LYS A 89 -1.55 21.23 -7.05
N LEU A 90 -2.32 20.36 -6.41
CA LEU A 90 -1.86 19.08 -5.90
C LEU A 90 -1.44 18.15 -7.05
N ASN A 91 -0.14 17.87 -7.13
CA ASN A 91 0.46 17.07 -8.19
C ASN A 91 1.48 16.03 -7.70
N GLN A 92 1.73 15.97 -6.39
CA GLN A 92 2.63 15.00 -5.76
C GLN A 92 1.95 14.31 -4.59
N LEU A 93 2.12 13.00 -4.52
CA LEU A 93 1.80 12.18 -3.35
C LEU A 93 3.10 11.71 -2.72
N HIS A 94 3.23 11.87 -1.41
CA HIS A 94 4.35 11.31 -0.64
C HIS A 94 3.77 10.37 0.42
N PHE A 95 4.11 9.10 0.32
CA PHE A 95 3.72 8.08 1.28
C PHE A 95 4.90 7.67 2.15
N ILE A 96 4.70 7.69 3.46
CA ILE A 96 5.71 7.30 4.45
C ILE A 96 5.12 6.12 5.22
N SER A 97 5.79 4.97 5.22
CA SER A 97 5.34 3.83 6.01
C SER A 97 6.51 3.22 6.78
N PHE A 98 6.17 2.59 7.90
CA PHE A 98 7.10 1.92 8.78
C PHE A 98 6.71 0.45 8.87
N GLU A 99 7.63 -0.45 8.55
CA GLU A 99 7.39 -1.89 8.61
C GLU A 99 8.44 -2.57 9.47
N LYS A 100 7.99 -3.41 10.40
CA LYS A 100 8.85 -4.17 11.30
C LYS A 100 9.24 -5.51 10.70
N PHE A 101 8.35 -6.10 9.90
CA PHE A 101 8.54 -7.39 9.25
C PHE A 101 8.14 -7.27 7.77
N PRO A 102 9.04 -6.79 6.90
CA PRO A 102 8.73 -6.67 5.48
C PRO A 102 8.38 -8.05 4.92
N VAL A 103 7.36 -8.11 4.06
CA VAL A 103 7.03 -9.32 3.30
C VAL A 103 8.12 -9.59 2.26
N THR A 104 8.29 -10.85 1.85
CA THR A 104 9.20 -11.18 0.75
C THR A 104 8.62 -10.68 -0.57
N ARG A 105 9.47 -10.52 -1.60
CA ARG A 105 9.00 -10.14 -2.94
C ARG A 105 8.03 -11.18 -3.52
N GLU A 106 8.31 -12.46 -3.32
CA GLU A 106 7.47 -13.56 -3.80
C GLU A 106 6.10 -13.55 -3.11
N ASP A 107 6.06 -13.32 -1.79
CA ASP A 107 4.81 -13.18 -1.06
C ASP A 107 4.03 -11.93 -1.47
N LEU A 108 4.73 -10.82 -1.75
CA LEU A 108 4.13 -9.59 -2.25
C LEU A 108 3.48 -9.81 -3.62
N GLU A 109 4.18 -10.48 -4.54
CA GLU A 109 3.64 -10.88 -5.85
C GLU A 109 2.41 -11.76 -5.73
N LYS A 110 2.46 -12.76 -4.85
CA LYS A 110 1.33 -13.65 -4.59
C LYS A 110 0.14 -12.91 -3.97
N ALA A 111 0.37 -11.97 -3.05
CA ALA A 111 -0.69 -11.17 -2.43
C ALA A 111 -1.36 -10.25 -3.46
N HIS A 112 -0.57 -9.61 -4.31
CA HIS A 112 -1.07 -8.70 -5.34
C HIS A 112 -1.93 -9.40 -6.42
N ALA A 113 -1.76 -10.71 -6.61
CA ALA A 113 -2.57 -11.49 -7.55
C ALA A 113 -4.08 -11.46 -7.21
N SER A 114 -4.44 -11.19 -5.95
CA SER A 114 -5.82 -11.02 -5.50
C SER A 114 -6.50 -9.75 -6.04
N TRP A 115 -5.74 -8.77 -6.55
CA TRP A 115 -6.29 -7.51 -7.08
C TRP A 115 -5.78 -7.20 -8.49
N PRO A 116 -6.32 -7.87 -9.53
CA PRO A 116 -5.96 -7.62 -10.91
C PRO A 116 -6.14 -6.15 -11.35
N GLU A 117 -7.08 -5.44 -10.73
CA GLU A 117 -7.31 -4.00 -10.96
C GLU A 117 -6.06 -3.14 -10.63
N LEU A 118 -5.26 -3.57 -9.65
CA LEU A 118 -4.05 -2.88 -9.22
C LEU A 118 -2.79 -3.39 -9.92
N ALA A 119 -2.89 -4.34 -10.86
CA ALA A 119 -1.75 -5.10 -11.38
C ALA A 119 -0.61 -4.23 -11.91
N GLU A 120 -0.92 -3.12 -12.60
CA GLU A 120 0.11 -2.23 -13.14
C GLU A 120 0.87 -1.49 -12.02
N LEU A 121 0.15 -0.93 -11.05
CA LEU A 121 0.77 -0.26 -9.89
C LEU A 121 1.52 -1.25 -9.00
N ALA A 122 0.97 -2.46 -8.84
CA ALA A 122 1.57 -3.54 -8.10
C ALA A 122 2.92 -3.96 -8.70
N LYS A 123 3.03 -4.05 -10.03
CA LYS A 123 4.30 -4.35 -10.72
C LYS A 123 5.33 -3.24 -10.50
N GLU A 124 4.91 -1.97 -10.55
CA GLU A 124 5.81 -0.84 -10.27
C GLU A 124 6.35 -0.91 -8.84
N LEU A 125 5.46 -1.14 -7.86
CA LEU A 125 5.86 -1.34 -6.47
C LEU A 125 6.83 -2.52 -6.32
N GLN A 126 6.51 -3.69 -6.89
CA GLN A 126 7.37 -4.89 -6.84
C GLN A 126 8.74 -4.65 -7.47
N ALA A 127 8.81 -3.91 -8.58
CA ALA A 127 10.05 -3.61 -9.28
C ALA A 127 11.00 -2.76 -8.42
N SER A 128 10.45 -1.86 -7.60
CA SER A 128 11.22 -0.97 -6.73
C SER A 128 11.27 -1.42 -5.27
N TYR A 129 10.62 -2.54 -4.92
CA TYR A 129 10.53 -3.01 -3.54
C TYR A 129 11.93 -3.34 -2.99
N PRO A 130 12.33 -2.75 -1.85
CA PRO A 130 13.68 -2.92 -1.33
C PRO A 130 13.92 -4.32 -0.79
N ASP A 131 15.18 -4.77 -0.87
CA ASP A 131 15.66 -5.86 -0.03
C ASP A 131 15.49 -5.46 1.45
N ALA A 132 15.23 -6.43 2.33
CA ALA A 132 15.01 -6.18 3.76
C ALA A 132 16.32 -5.75 4.46
N LEU A 133 16.65 -4.46 4.29
CA LEU A 133 17.79 -3.80 4.87
C LEU A 133 17.31 -2.89 6.02
N PRO A 134 18.06 -2.80 7.14
CA PRO A 134 17.68 -2.01 8.32
C PRO A 134 17.72 -0.48 8.15
N SER A 135 17.63 0.03 6.93
CA SER A 135 17.68 1.46 6.59
C SER A 135 16.40 1.89 5.89
N ALA A 136 16.00 3.15 6.09
CA ALA A 136 14.90 3.75 5.35
C ALA A 136 15.13 3.63 3.82
N THR A 137 14.14 3.09 3.11
CA THR A 137 14.12 3.06 1.64
C THR A 137 13.20 4.17 1.14
N VAL A 138 13.69 4.98 0.21
CA VAL A 138 12.89 5.97 -0.51
C VAL A 138 12.64 5.42 -1.91
N LEU A 139 11.36 5.24 -2.26
CA LEU A 139 10.92 4.93 -3.61
C LEU A 139 10.49 6.25 -4.27
N TYR A 140 10.94 6.49 -5.51
CA TYR A 140 10.68 7.72 -6.27
C TYR A 140 9.64 7.48 -7.35
#